data_AF-A1DCF7-F1
#
_entry.id   AF-A1DCF7-F1
#
_cell.length_a   1.000
_cell.length_b   1.000
_cell.length_c   1.000
_cell.angle_alpha   90.00
_cell.angle_beta   90.00
_cell.angle_gamma   90.00
#
_symmetry.space_group_name_H-M   'P 1'
#
loop_
_entity.id
_entity.type
_entity.pdbx_description
1 polymer ?
#
loop_
_entity_poly.entity_id
_entity_poly.type
_entity_poly.pdbx_seq_one_letter_code
_entity_poly.pdbx_strand_id
1 'polypeptide(L)'
;MVNCGPTIGGNGGSEFKSFRERPVEQLDVWYGNGSGDDFNKYTILRGIKIRWAGGEQSRDIGHCPEKEERGVLHTSFDFERNGNDPLEWMDIYGSASRVDSLRLVTKDEKDHFEAGGVGGDKCVQPANGAVFDH
;
A
#
# COMPACT_ATOMS: atom_id res chain seq x y z
N MET A 1 -2.70 -21.51 2.07
CA MET A 1 -1.93 -20.67 3.01
C MET A 1 -1.51 -19.43 2.25
N VAL A 2 -1.69 -18.23 2.81
CA VAL A 2 -1.26 -16.97 2.18
C VAL A 2 0.14 -16.65 2.69
N ASN A 3 1.07 -16.38 1.77
CA ASN A 3 2.42 -15.97 2.13
C ASN A 3 2.44 -14.45 2.30
N CYS A 4 2.77 -13.98 3.50
CA CYS A 4 2.99 -12.57 3.77
C CYS A 4 4.48 -12.26 3.65
N GLY A 5 4.81 -11.13 3.04
CA GLY A 5 6.17 -10.60 3.06
C GLY A 5 6.57 -10.08 4.44
N PRO A 6 7.85 -9.70 4.59
CA PRO A 6 8.32 -9.03 5.80
C PRO A 6 7.57 -7.72 6.03
N THR A 7 7.26 -7.43 7.29
CA THR A 7 6.68 -6.15 7.71
C THR A 7 7.75 -5.06 7.72
N ILE A 8 7.38 -3.84 7.32
CA ILE A 8 8.28 -2.67 7.24
C ILE A 8 7.62 -1.47 7.93
N GLY A 9 8.44 -0.57 8.46
CA GLY A 9 8.00 0.57 9.27
C GLY A 9 8.27 0.35 10.76
N GLY A 10 7.83 1.31 11.57
CA GLY A 10 7.93 1.23 13.03
C GLY A 10 6.70 0.60 13.69
N ASN A 11 6.80 0.32 14.99
CA ASN A 11 5.74 -0.34 15.78
C ASN A 11 4.60 0.61 16.22
N GLY A 12 4.42 1.74 15.54
CA GLY A 12 3.37 2.71 15.86
C GLY A 12 2.03 2.37 15.20
N GLY A 13 0.96 3.05 15.64
CA GLY A 13 -0.38 2.85 15.09
C GLY A 13 -1.10 1.62 15.65
N SER A 14 -2.28 1.33 15.10
CA SER A 14 -3.08 0.17 15.48
C SER A 14 -2.82 -0.99 14.53
N GLU A 15 -2.59 -2.18 15.07
CA GLU A 15 -2.45 -3.41 14.28
C GLU A 15 -3.68 -3.65 13.39
N PHE A 16 -3.45 -4.20 12.20
CA PHE A 16 -4.53 -4.57 11.29
C PHE A 16 -4.14 -5.80 10.47
N LYS A 17 -5.16 -6.56 10.05
CA LYS A 17 -5.05 -7.59 9.02
C LYS A 17 -6.31 -7.53 8.17
N SER A 18 -6.14 -7.45 6.86
CA SER A 18 -7.23 -7.31 5.90
C SER A 18 -7.09 -8.39 4.83
N PHE A 19 -7.95 -9.41 4.87
CA PHE A 19 -7.92 -10.53 3.93
C PHE A 19 -9.33 -11.03 3.63
N ARG A 20 -9.57 -11.39 2.37
CA ARG A 20 -10.76 -12.07 1.87
C ARG A 20 -10.32 -13.11 0.84
N GLU A 21 -11.07 -14.20 0.73
CA GLU A 21 -10.89 -15.21 -0.33
C GLU A 21 -11.46 -14.73 -1.68
N ARG A 22 -11.19 -13.47 -2.02
CA ARG A 22 -11.60 -12.78 -3.24
C ARG A 22 -10.49 -11.81 -3.66
N PRO A 23 -10.28 -11.58 -4.96
CA PRO A 23 -9.31 -10.61 -5.43
C PRO A 23 -9.58 -9.20 -4.91
N VAL A 24 -8.52 -8.40 -4.79
CA VAL A 24 -8.62 -6.94 -4.60
C VAL A 24 -8.95 -6.33 -5.96
N GLU A 25 -10.01 -5.52 -6.05
CA GLU A 25 -10.40 -4.82 -7.28
C GLU A 25 -10.03 -3.34 -7.26
N GLN A 26 -9.83 -2.74 -6.07
CA GLN A 26 -9.34 -1.37 -5.93
C GLN A 26 -8.52 -1.20 -4.66
N LEU A 27 -7.44 -0.42 -4.75
CA LEU A 27 -6.64 0.05 -3.63
C LEU A 27 -6.62 1.57 -3.62
N ASP A 28 -7.19 2.18 -2.57
CA ASP A 28 -7.02 3.60 -2.29
C ASP A 28 -5.81 3.80 -1.36
N VAL A 29 -4.99 4.80 -1.66
CA VAL A 29 -3.80 5.16 -0.90
C VAL A 29 -3.80 6.65 -0.60
N TRP A 30 -3.60 6.98 0.67
CA TRP A 30 -3.36 8.32 1.15
C TRP A 30 -1.89 8.47 1.54
N TYR A 31 -1.26 9.54 1.10
CA TYR A 31 0.14 9.82 1.39
C TYR A 31 0.38 11.33 1.52
N GLY A 32 1.42 11.71 2.24
CA GLY A 32 1.67 13.11 2.54
C GLY A 32 2.72 13.29 3.60
N ASN A 33 2.86 14.50 4.11
CA ASN A 33 3.89 14.79 5.10
C ASN A 33 3.71 13.92 6.36
N GLY A 34 4.79 13.31 6.83
CA GLY A 34 4.81 12.66 8.14
C GLY A 34 4.53 13.63 9.29
N SER A 35 4.07 13.09 10.42
CA SER A 35 4.04 13.82 11.68
C SER A 35 5.44 13.82 12.30
N GLY A 36 6.06 14.99 12.41
CA GLY A 36 7.43 15.20 12.86
C GLY A 36 7.79 16.69 12.90
N ASP A 37 9.00 17.03 13.32
CA ASP A 37 9.50 18.40 13.26
C ASP A 37 9.54 18.92 11.82
N ASP A 38 9.36 20.24 11.65
CA ASP A 38 9.16 20.88 10.34
C ASP A 38 10.30 20.64 9.34
N PHE A 39 11.48 20.26 9.82
CA PHE A 39 12.67 19.96 9.02
C PHE A 39 12.74 18.52 8.49
N ASN A 40 11.95 17.59 9.04
CA ASN A 40 11.95 16.16 8.65
C ASN A 40 10.60 15.70 8.10
N LYS A 41 9.84 16.60 7.47
CA LYS A 41 8.58 16.25 6.80
C LYS A 41 8.85 15.56 5.46
N TYR A 42 9.22 14.29 5.53
CA TYR A 42 9.23 13.41 4.35
C TYR A 42 7.79 13.03 3.98
N THR A 43 7.57 12.80 2.69
CA THR A 43 6.31 12.20 2.20
C THR A 43 6.29 10.73 2.57
N ILE A 44 5.26 10.31 3.30
CA ILE A 44 5.05 8.94 3.77
C ILE A 44 3.67 8.43 3.38
N LEU A 45 3.48 7.11 3.41
CA LEU A 45 2.14 6.53 3.41
C LEU A 45 1.42 6.87 4.71
N ARG A 46 0.19 7.36 4.57
CA ARG A 46 -0.67 7.83 5.66
C ARG A 46 -1.81 6.84 5.92
N GLY A 47 -2.39 6.28 4.88
CA GLY A 47 -3.48 5.32 5.01
C GLY A 47 -3.77 4.55 3.72
N ILE A 48 -4.52 3.46 3.86
CA ILE A 48 -5.01 2.64 2.74
C ILE A 48 -6.46 2.20 2.98
N LYS A 49 -7.16 1.93 1.88
CA LYS A 49 -8.47 1.28 1.88
C LYS A 49 -8.54 0.31 0.72
N ILE A 50 -9.13 -0.85 0.97
CA ILE A 50 -9.16 -1.97 0.03
C ILE A 50 -10.60 -2.25 -0.34
N ARG A 51 -10.88 -2.38 -1.64
CA ARG A 51 -12.14 -2.94 -2.14
C ARG A 51 -11.85 -4.29 -2.79
N TRP A 52 -12.61 -5.32 -2.41
CA TRP A 52 -12.53 -6.65 -3.01
C TRP A 52 -13.61 -6.85 -4.07
N ALA A 53 -13.37 -7.82 -4.95
CA ALA A 53 -14.34 -8.29 -5.94
C ALA A 53 -15.75 -8.45 -5.32
N GLY A 54 -16.72 -7.76 -5.91
CA GLY A 54 -18.10 -7.71 -5.41
C GLY A 54 -18.39 -6.55 -4.45
N GLY A 55 -17.48 -5.58 -4.35
CA GLY A 55 -17.74 -4.27 -3.75
C GLY A 55 -17.60 -4.16 -2.23
N GLU A 56 -17.25 -5.25 -1.52
CA GLU A 56 -16.95 -5.16 -0.08
C GLU A 56 -15.69 -4.30 0.13
N GLN A 57 -15.73 -3.41 1.11
CA GLN A 57 -14.61 -2.53 1.46
C GLN A 57 -14.05 -2.85 2.84
N SER A 58 -12.75 -2.64 3.02
CA SER A 58 -12.14 -2.64 4.34
C SER A 58 -12.60 -1.42 5.15
N ARG A 59 -12.42 -1.48 6.46
CA ARG A 59 -12.32 -0.25 7.25
C ARG A 59 -11.14 0.59 6.76
N ASP A 60 -11.14 1.86 7.12
CA ASP A 60 -9.97 2.71 6.91
C ASP A 60 -8.80 2.21 7.77
N ILE A 61 -7.61 2.14 7.15
CA ILE A 61 -6.38 1.69 7.78
C ILE A 61 -5.40 2.86 7.75
N GLY A 62 -5.06 3.39 8.92
CA GLY A 62 -4.28 4.63 9.02
C GLY A 62 -5.18 5.88 8.86
N HIS A 63 -4.61 6.95 8.30
CA HIS A 63 -5.26 8.26 8.13
C HIS A 63 -5.83 8.40 6.72
N CYS A 64 -7.14 8.12 6.57
CA CYS A 64 -7.89 8.20 5.32
C CYS A 64 -8.97 9.29 5.44
N PRO A 65 -8.63 10.58 5.31
CA PRO A 65 -9.60 11.65 5.51
C PRO A 65 -10.71 11.59 4.45
N GLU A 66 -11.98 11.70 4.89
CA GLU A 66 -13.16 11.68 3.99
C GLU A 66 -13.22 12.88 3.04
N LYS A 67 -12.56 13.98 3.40
CA LYS A 67 -12.47 15.21 2.62
C LYS A 67 -11.00 15.52 2.38
N GLU A 68 -10.74 16.24 1.30
CA GLU A 68 -9.39 16.73 1.02
C GLU A 68 -8.81 17.49 2.21
N GLU A 69 -7.62 17.08 2.63
CA GLU A 69 -6.85 17.72 3.69
C GLU A 69 -5.55 18.27 3.11
N ARG A 70 -5.21 19.52 3.46
CA ARG A 70 -4.00 20.16 2.95
C ARG A 70 -2.76 19.34 3.32
N GLY A 71 -2.00 18.91 2.33
CA GLY A 71 -0.76 18.14 2.53
C GLY A 71 -0.96 16.63 2.67
N VAL A 72 -2.17 16.14 2.40
CA VAL A 72 -2.48 14.72 2.19
C VAL A 72 -3.04 14.57 0.78
N LEU A 73 -2.38 13.74 -0.03
CA LEU A 73 -2.81 13.34 -1.35
C LEU A 73 -3.52 11.99 -1.28
N HIS A 74 -4.48 11.78 -2.17
CA HIS A 74 -5.21 10.53 -2.35
C HIS A 74 -5.08 10.10 -3.81
N THR A 75 -4.79 8.82 -4.00
CA THR A 75 -4.80 8.18 -5.31
C THR A 75 -5.38 6.78 -5.19
N SER A 76 -5.90 6.25 -6.29
CA SER A 76 -6.53 4.94 -6.34
C SER A 76 -5.91 4.14 -7.48
N PHE A 77 -5.74 2.85 -7.25
CA PHE A 77 -5.39 1.89 -8.28
C PHE A 77 -6.54 0.92 -8.46
N ASP A 78 -7.11 0.88 -9.66
CA ASP A 78 -8.12 -0.10 -10.04
C ASP A 78 -7.43 -1.31 -10.66
N PHE A 79 -7.64 -2.48 -10.07
CA PHE A 79 -7.17 -3.72 -10.66
C PHE A 79 -8.20 -4.16 -11.71
N GLU A 80 -7.78 -4.12 -12.97
CA GLU A 80 -8.64 -4.48 -14.09
C GLU A 80 -9.24 -5.90 -13.93
N ARG A 81 -10.32 -6.15 -14.69
CA ARG A 81 -11.01 -7.44 -14.73
C ARG A 81 -11.48 -7.92 -13.35
N ASN A 82 -11.86 -6.98 -12.47
CA ASN A 82 -12.27 -7.21 -11.08
C ASN A 82 -11.16 -7.88 -10.23
N GLY A 83 -9.91 -7.44 -10.38
CA GLY A 83 -8.77 -7.99 -9.65
C GLY A 83 -8.18 -9.27 -10.25
N ASN A 84 -8.58 -9.65 -11.47
CA ASN A 84 -8.06 -10.85 -12.13
C ASN A 84 -6.79 -10.60 -12.95
N ASP A 85 -6.18 -9.42 -12.86
CA ASP A 85 -4.78 -9.22 -13.26
C ASP A 85 -3.87 -9.35 -12.02
N PRO A 86 -3.11 -10.46 -11.89
CA PRO A 86 -2.26 -10.68 -10.72
C PRO A 86 -1.06 -9.71 -10.72
N LEU A 87 -0.51 -9.45 -9.54
CA LEU A 87 0.73 -8.68 -9.41
C LEU A 87 1.91 -9.41 -10.05
N GLU A 88 2.67 -8.73 -10.89
CA GLU A 88 4.02 -9.16 -11.29
C GLU A 88 4.99 -8.95 -10.13
N TRP A 89 4.95 -7.77 -9.53
CA TRP A 89 5.74 -7.43 -8.35
C TRP A 89 5.04 -6.35 -7.51
N MET A 90 5.41 -6.33 -6.22
CA MET A 90 5.05 -5.26 -5.30
C MET A 90 6.24 -5.00 -4.39
N ASP A 91 6.56 -3.72 -4.22
CA ASP A 91 7.60 -3.25 -3.32
C ASP A 91 6.99 -2.26 -2.34
N ILE A 92 7.43 -2.35 -1.08
CA ILE A 92 7.16 -1.35 -0.06
C ILE A 92 8.48 -0.70 0.29
N TYR A 93 8.54 0.63 0.29
CA TYR A 93 9.71 1.39 0.70
C TYR A 93 9.45 1.97 2.08
N GLY A 94 10.42 1.87 2.97
CA GLY A 94 10.26 2.40 4.32
C GLY A 94 11.54 2.36 5.13
N SER A 95 11.45 2.92 6.33
CA SER A 95 12.53 2.94 7.31
C SER A 95 12.10 2.19 8.57
N ALA A 96 12.97 2.17 9.58
CA ALA A 96 12.63 1.64 10.91
C ALA A 96 11.45 2.37 11.61
N SER A 97 10.97 3.50 11.05
CA SER A 97 9.96 4.33 11.68
C SER A 97 8.63 4.38 10.92
N ARG A 98 8.67 4.45 9.59
CA ARG A 98 7.50 4.71 8.74
C ARG A 98 7.63 4.00 7.40
N VAL A 99 6.49 3.84 6.74
CA VAL A 99 6.41 3.40 5.36
C VAL A 99 6.32 4.64 4.47
N ASP A 100 7.21 4.72 3.49
CA ASP A 100 7.41 5.91 2.67
C ASP A 100 6.58 5.82 1.39
N SER A 101 6.64 4.69 0.68
CA SER A 101 5.84 4.44 -0.52
C SER A 101 5.49 2.97 -0.74
N LEU A 102 4.45 2.76 -1.55
CA LEU A 102 4.04 1.48 -2.11
C LEU A 102 4.09 1.58 -3.62
N ARG A 103 4.66 0.54 -4.25
CA ARG A 103 4.80 0.46 -5.70
C ARG A 103 4.43 -0.94 -6.16
N LEU A 104 3.74 -1.04 -7.29
CA LEU A 104 3.36 -2.33 -7.85
C LEU A 104 3.27 -2.27 -9.37
N VAL A 105 3.39 -3.46 -9.97
CA VAL A 105 3.08 -3.70 -11.37
C VAL A 105 2.21 -4.93 -11.52
N THR A 106 1.20 -4.85 -12.38
CA THR A 106 0.38 -6.00 -12.76
C THR A 106 1.02 -6.83 -13.86
N LYS A 107 0.68 -8.10 -13.95
CA LYS A 107 1.39 -9.06 -14.79
C LYS A 107 0.93 -9.02 -16.22
N ASP A 108 -0.37 -8.98 -16.45
CA ASP A 108 -0.97 -9.16 -17.75
C ASP A 108 -1.00 -7.85 -18.53
N GLU A 109 -1.39 -6.75 -17.89
CA GLU A 109 -1.50 -5.43 -18.55
C GLU A 109 -0.28 -4.54 -18.33
N LYS A 110 0.61 -4.91 -17.40
CA LYS A 110 1.81 -4.14 -17.04
C LYS A 110 1.48 -2.75 -16.49
N ASP A 111 0.33 -2.62 -15.85
CA ASP A 111 -0.06 -1.38 -15.21
C ASP A 111 0.87 -1.10 -14.04
N HIS A 112 1.31 0.15 -13.95
CA HIS A 112 2.25 0.60 -12.95
C HIS A 112 1.61 1.59 -12.00
N PHE A 113 1.85 1.40 -10.71
CA PHE A 113 1.32 2.26 -9.67
C PHE A 113 2.38 2.58 -8.62
N GLU A 114 2.47 3.85 -8.25
CA GLU A 114 3.32 4.34 -7.17
C GLU A 114 2.55 5.37 -6.33
N ALA A 115 2.62 5.22 -5.01
CA ALA A 115 2.06 6.18 -4.09
C ALA A 115 3.01 6.39 -2.90
N GLY A 116 3.24 7.64 -2.51
CA GLY A 116 4.13 7.99 -1.39
C GLY A 116 5.38 8.76 -1.77
N GLY A 117 6.37 8.76 -0.89
CA GLY A 117 7.65 9.46 -1.05
C GLY A 117 8.76 8.61 -1.70
N VAL A 118 9.86 9.28 -2.01
CA VAL A 118 11.05 8.69 -2.65
C VAL A 118 12.09 8.13 -1.67
N GLY A 119 11.80 8.20 -0.36
CA GLY A 119 12.68 7.70 0.69
C GLY A 119 12.52 6.21 0.97
N GLY A 120 13.25 5.74 1.98
CA GLY A 120 13.12 4.39 2.52
C GLY A 120 13.92 3.34 1.75
N ASP A 121 14.22 2.24 2.44
CA ASP A 121 14.84 1.08 1.83
C ASP A 121 13.76 0.21 1.19
N LYS A 122 14.11 -0.36 0.02
CA LYS A 122 13.22 -1.26 -0.72
C LYS A 122 13.01 -2.56 0.05
N CYS A 123 11.76 -2.95 0.21
CA CYS A 123 11.35 -4.23 0.78
C CYS A 123 10.40 -4.94 -0.19
N VAL A 124 10.92 -6.00 -0.81
CA VAL A 124 10.18 -6.78 -1.81
C VAL A 124 9.08 -7.59 -1.12
N GLN A 125 7.87 -7.55 -1.68
CA GLN A 125 6.72 -8.30 -1.19
C GLN A 125 6.37 -9.47 -2.11
N PRO A 126 5.84 -10.59 -1.56
CA PRO A 126 5.41 -11.73 -2.37
C PRO A 126 4.34 -11.33 -3.39
N ALA A 127 4.57 -11.70 -4.65
CA ALA A 127 3.65 -11.48 -5.75
C ALA A 127 3.50 -12.78 -6.57
N ASN A 128 2.30 -13.07 -7.07
CA ASN A 128 1.98 -14.23 -7.91
C ASN A 128 2.58 -15.58 -7.44
N GLY A 129 2.51 -15.86 -6.13
CA GLY A 129 3.02 -17.12 -5.56
C GLY A 129 4.55 -17.24 -5.52
N ALA A 130 5.29 -16.16 -5.80
CA ALA A 130 6.73 -16.12 -5.62
C ALA A 130 7.10 -16.35 -4.15
N VAL A 131 7.96 -17.33 -3.90
CA VAL A 131 8.63 -17.56 -2.63
C VAL A 131 10.01 -16.91 -2.73
N PHE A 132 10.37 -16.05 -1.78
CA PHE A 132 11.73 -15.53 -1.68
C PHE A 132 12.54 -16.44 -0.77
N ASP A 133 13.60 -17.03 -1.30
CA ASP A 133 14.66 -17.61 -0.49
C ASP A 133 15.52 -16.46 0.05
N HIS A 134 15.63 -16.38 1.38
CA HIS A 134 16.52 -15.46 2.09
C HIS A 134 17.95 -15.99 2.12
#